data_AF-A0A3N5WG63-F1
#
_entry.id   AF-A0A3N5WG63-F1
#
_cell.length_a   1.000
_cell.length_b   1.000
_cell.length_c   1.000
_cell.angle_alpha   90.00
_cell.angle_beta   90.00
_cell.angle_gamma   90.00
#
_symmetry.space_group_name_H-M   'P 1'
#
loop_
_entity.id
_entity.type
_entity.pdbx_description
1 polymer ?
#
loop_
_entity_poly.entity_id
_entity_poly.type
_entity_poly.pdbx_seq_one_letter_code
_entity_poly.pdbx_strand_id
1 'polypeptide(L)' 'MLHVVERGETIYGIARRYRVDVQSLLQRNNLRTDSVLEEGQRLRIP' A
#
# COMPACT_ATOMS: atom_id res chain seq x y z
N MET A 1 2.89 -11.26 1.61
CA MET A 1 2.42 -10.94 2.99
C MET A 1 1.16 -10.05 2.96
N LEU A 2 0.40 -9.97 4.06
CA LEU A 2 -0.71 -9.02 4.24
C LEU A 2 -0.30 -7.92 5.23
N HIS A 3 -0.41 -6.66 4.81
CA HIS A 3 -0.27 -5.47 5.65
C HIS A 3 -1.64 -4.85 5.89
N VAL A 4 -1.91 -4.43 7.13
CA VAL A 4 -3.14 -3.70 7.48
C VAL A 4 -2.76 -2.24 7.63
N VAL A 5 -3.38 -1.37 6.85
CA VAL A 5 -3.10 0.06 6.82
C VAL A 5 -3.45 0.67 8.19
N GLU A 6 -2.49 1.36 8.78
CA GLU A 6 -2.66 2.14 10.00
C GLU A 6 -2.99 3.61 9.66
N ARG A 7 -3.56 4.32 10.64
CA ARG A 7 -3.94 5.73 10.48
C ARG A 7 -2.74 6.58 10.03
N GLY A 8 -2.91 7.28 8.91
CA GLY A 8 -1.90 8.21 8.37
C GLY A 8 -0.84 7.54 7.50
N GLU A 9 -0.92 6.23 7.27
CA GLU A 9 -0.07 5.57 6.29
C GLU A 9 -0.46 5.92 4.85
N THR A 10 0.52 5.90 3.96
CA THR A 10 0.36 6.12 2.53
C THR A 10 0.97 4.98 1.75
N ILE A 11 0.53 4.77 0.51
CA ILE A 11 1.08 3.72 -0.36
C ILE A 11 2.60 3.89 -0.54
N TYR A 12 3.08 5.13 -0.59
CA TYR A 12 4.51 5.47 -0.69
C TYR A 12 5.28 5.11 0.59
N GLY A 13 4.73 5.42 1.76
CA GLY A 13 5.34 5.08 3.05
C GLY A 13 5.45 3.58 3.24
N ILE A 14 4.37 2.86 2.91
CA ILE A 14 4.30 1.40 2.98
C ILE A 14 5.30 0.78 2.00
N ALA A 15 5.31 1.22 0.74
CA ALA A 15 6.26 0.74 -0.26
C ALA A 15 7.72 0.93 0.18
N ARG A 16 8.05 2.11 0.74
CA ARG A 16 9.38 2.39 1.28
C ARG A 16 9.73 1.50 2.47
N ARG A 17 8.80 1.28 3.40
CA ARG A 17 8.99 0.40 4.56
C ARG A 17 9.36 -1.01 4.13
N TYR A 18 8.65 -1.54 3.13
CA TYR A 18 8.87 -2.90 2.62
C TYR A 18 9.91 -2.98 1.49
N ARG A 19 10.52 -1.86 1.11
CA ARG A 19 11.49 -1.75 -0.01
C ARG A 19 10.95 -2.36 -1.31
N VAL A 20 9.68 -2.10 -1.60
CA VAL A 20 9.01 -2.54 -2.82
C VAL A 20 8.70 -1.34 -3.71
N ASP A 21 8.58 -1.59 -4.99
CA ASP A 21 8.18 -0.57 -5.96
C ASP A 21 6.69 -0.19 -5.77
N VAL A 22 6.41 1.11 -5.80
CA VAL A 22 5.07 1.66 -5.59
C VAL A 22 4.12 1.22 -6.70
N GLN A 23 4.57 1.24 -7.96
CA GLN A 23 3.71 0.88 -9.10
C GLN A 23 3.30 -0.60 -9.02
N SER A 24 4.25 -1.46 -8.68
CA SER A 24 4.02 -2.88 -8.46
C SER A 24 3.04 -3.12 -7.31
N LEU A 25 3.16 -2.35 -6.22
CA LEU A 25 2.26 -2.45 -5.08
C LEU A 25 0.84 -1.97 -5.41
N LEU A 26 0.71 -0.88 -6.17
CA LEU A 26 -0.56 -0.35 -6.65
C LEU A 26 -1.28 -1.37 -7.54
N GLN A 27 -0.60 -1.89 -8.56
CA GLN A 27 -1.16 -2.88 -9.48
C GLN A 27 -1.61 -4.15 -8.74
N ARG A 28 -0.78 -4.65 -7.81
CA ARG A 28 -1.10 -5.85 -7.03
C ARG A 28 -2.34 -5.69 -6.14
N ASN A 29 -2.69 -4.46 -5.78
CA ASN A 29 -3.82 -4.15 -4.92
C ASN A 29 -4.99 -3.50 -5.69
N ASN A 30 -4.93 -3.45 -7.03
CA ASN A 30 -5.90 -2.75 -7.89
C ASN A 30 -6.14 -1.30 -7.45
N LEU A 31 -5.06 -0.64 -7.01
CA LEU A 31 -5.06 0.76 -6.61
C LEU A 31 -4.47 1.62 -7.72
N ARG A 32 -4.87 2.89 -7.71
CA ARG A 32 -4.35 3.94 -8.58
C ARG A 32 -3.49 4.90 -7.75
N THR A 33 -2.70 5.74 -8.41
CA THR A 33 -1.83 6.72 -7.75
C THR A 33 -2.60 7.76 -6.93
N ASP A 34 -3.87 7.99 -7.25
CA ASP A 34 -4.81 8.89 -6.56
C ASP A 34 -5.69 8.16 -5.54
N SER A 35 -5.52 6.84 -5.36
CA SER A 35 -6.25 6.09 -4.34
C SER A 35 -5.82 6.53 -2.94
N VAL A 36 -6.82 6.92 -2.15
CA VAL A 36 -6.66 7.15 -0.72
C VAL A 36 -6.68 5.81 -0.01
N LEU A 37 -5.72 5.57 0.89
CA LEU A 37 -5.73 4.39 1.73
C LEU A 37 -6.62 4.62 2.94
N GLU A 38 -7.47 3.66 3.24
CA GLU A 38 -8.33 3.69 4.41
C GLU A 38 -7.70 2.91 5.57
N GLU A 39 -7.89 3.39 6.80
CA GLU A 39 -7.48 2.66 7.99
C GLU A 39 -8.16 1.29 8.04
N GLY A 40 -7.38 0.24 8.32
CA GLY A 40 -7.87 -1.14 8.31
C GLY A 40 -7.88 -1.80 6.92
N GLN A 41 -7.57 -1.06 5.85
CA GLN A 41 -7.45 -1.62 4.51
C GLN A 41 -6.32 -2.66 4.45
N ARG A 42 -6.57 -3.77 3.75
CA ARG A 42 -5.61 -4.86 3.62
C ARG A 42 -4.85 -4.77 2.31
N LEU A 43 -3.55 -4.58 2.38
CA LEU A 43 -2.65 -4.56 1.24
C LEU A 43 -1.86 -5.85 1.13
N ARG A 44 -1.85 -6.41 -0.08
CA ARG A 44 -0.97 -7.50 -0.50
C ARG A 44 0.39 -6.91 -0.80
N ILE A 45 1.33 -7.15 0.10
CA ILE A 45 2.75 -6.83 -0.04
C ILE A 45 3.46 -8.09 -0.56
N PRO A 46 4.46 -8.00 -1.46
CA PRO A 46 5.37 -9.11 -1.74
C PRO A 46 5.85 -9.82 -0.47
#